data_AF-A0A5N9CVF4-F1
#
_entry.id   AF-A0A5N9CVF4-F1
#
_cell.length_a   1.000
_cell.length_b   1.000
_cell.length_c   1.000
_cell.angle_alpha   90.00
_cell.angle_beta   90.00
_cell.angle_gamma   90.00
#
_symmetry.space_group_name_H-M   'P 1'
#
loop_
_entity.id
_entity.type
_entity.pdbx_description
1 polymer ?
#
loop_
_entity_poly.entity_id
_entity_poly.type
_entity_poly.pdbx_seq_one_letter_code
_entity_poly.pdbx_strand_id
1 'polypeptide(L)'
;MKLGNSTPKRTTIWSVLALLLFAAFISACGSDNESRSLTVYSGRSETLVAPLIQRFKEATGINIEVKYASTPQLAATLLEEGDNTPADVFFAQDPGGLGAVSGLLDPLPKSVLMSVPQWAVSSSGVWVGVSGRARTVVYNSEELTPEDLPDDLTGFTDPEWRGRIGWAPTNASFQTMITAMRAIWGEDKTVQWLKGIQANDPKVYPKNTPLVAAAAAGEIDVGLVNHYYLHRFLAEEGQSFGARNYHPSAGGPGAIVMVSGVGILSESDNKENA
;
A
#
# COMPACT_ATOMS: atom_id res chain seq x y z
N MET A 1 96.17 -33.72 -20.13
CA MET A 1 95.23 -33.94 -18.99
C MET A 1 95.01 -32.57 -18.36
N LYS A 2 93.90 -31.82 -18.47
CA LYS A 2 92.46 -32.09 -18.65
C LYS A 2 91.86 -30.97 -19.53
N LEU A 3 90.89 -31.29 -20.39
CA LEU A 3 89.99 -30.33 -21.04
C LEU A 3 88.78 -30.12 -20.12
N GLY A 4 88.44 -28.86 -19.82
CA GLY A 4 87.22 -28.49 -19.11
C GLY A 4 86.18 -27.93 -20.07
N ASN A 5 85.09 -28.67 -20.28
CA ASN A 5 83.89 -28.19 -20.98
C ASN A 5 83.09 -27.25 -20.07
N SER A 6 82.74 -26.07 -20.57
CA SER A 6 81.69 -25.22 -19.99
C SER A 6 80.41 -25.38 -20.83
N THR A 7 79.30 -25.68 -20.17
CA THR A 7 77.93 -25.65 -20.73
C THR A 7 77.18 -24.46 -20.12
N PRO A 8 76.42 -23.67 -20.88
CA PRO A 8 75.57 -22.63 -20.29
C PRO A 8 74.26 -23.25 -19.78
N LYS A 9 73.86 -22.88 -18.56
CA LYS A 9 72.61 -23.29 -17.90
C LYS A 9 71.40 -22.64 -18.56
N ARG A 10 70.54 -23.45 -19.20
CA ARG A 10 69.17 -23.10 -19.59
C ARG A 10 68.23 -23.31 -18.39
N THR A 11 68.12 -22.35 -17.47
CA THR A 11 67.20 -22.50 -16.32
C THR A 11 66.38 -21.25 -15.98
N THR A 12 66.43 -20.17 -16.76
CA THR A 12 65.82 -18.88 -16.32
C THR A 12 64.51 -18.50 -17.02
N ILE A 13 63.99 -19.31 -17.95
CA ILE A 13 62.80 -18.93 -18.75
C ILE A 13 61.49 -19.53 -18.21
N TRP A 14 61.54 -20.64 -17.48
CA TRP A 14 60.32 -21.30 -16.98
C TRP A 14 59.73 -20.68 -15.72
N SER A 15 60.52 -19.94 -14.93
CA SER A 15 60.06 -19.36 -13.66
C SER A 15 59.24 -18.08 -13.84
N VAL A 16 59.34 -17.39 -14.99
CA VAL A 16 58.59 -16.15 -15.26
C VAL A 16 57.18 -16.46 -15.79
N LEU A 17 57.00 -17.59 -16.50
CA LEU A 17 55.68 -17.98 -17.04
C LEU A 17 54.74 -18.52 -15.94
N ALA A 18 55.29 -19.15 -14.90
CA ALA A 18 54.51 -19.65 -13.76
C ALA A 18 53.97 -18.53 -12.85
N LEU A 19 54.64 -17.38 -12.79
CA LEU A 19 54.18 -16.24 -11.98
C LEU A 19 53.05 -15.45 -12.68
N LEU A 20 53.04 -15.40 -14.02
CA LEU A 20 51.99 -14.73 -14.79
C LEU A 20 50.68 -15.52 -14.87
N LEU A 21 50.73 -16.84 -14.73
CA LEU A 21 49.53 -17.69 -14.65
C LEU A 21 48.87 -17.70 -13.27
N PHE A 22 49.59 -17.33 -12.21
CA PHE A 22 49.03 -17.25 -10.85
C PHE A 22 48.35 -15.90 -10.55
N ALA A 23 48.75 -14.83 -11.25
CA ALA A 23 48.12 -13.52 -11.14
C ALA A 23 46.75 -13.42 -11.85
N ALA A 24 46.44 -14.35 -12.77
CA ALA A 24 45.16 -14.37 -13.49
C ALA A 24 44.02 -15.09 -12.72
N PHE A 25 44.30 -15.74 -11.60
CA PHE A 25 43.30 -16.52 -10.84
C PHE A 25 42.71 -15.81 -9.62
N ILE A 26 43.13 -14.59 -9.30
CA ILE A 26 42.66 -13.87 -8.09
C ILE A 26 41.63 -12.76 -8.42
N SER A 27 41.37 -12.47 -9.69
CA SER A 27 40.33 -11.48 -10.09
C SER A 27 38.93 -12.05 -10.33
N ALA A 28 38.64 -13.28 -9.89
CA ALA A 28 37.34 -13.93 -10.12
C ALA A 28 36.44 -14.04 -8.87
N CYS A 29 36.76 -13.39 -7.75
CA CYS A 29 35.88 -13.32 -6.58
C CYS A 29 35.56 -11.85 -6.27
N GLY A 30 34.75 -11.23 -7.11
CA GLY A 30 34.34 -9.83 -6.97
C GLY A 30 32.97 -9.57 -7.60
N SER A 31 32.02 -10.47 -7.39
CA SER A 31 30.63 -10.29 -7.82
C SER A 31 29.74 -11.04 -6.85
N ASP A 32 29.11 -10.32 -5.91
CA ASP A 32 27.95 -10.84 -5.14
C ASP A 32 27.28 -9.83 -4.19
N ASN A 33 27.62 -8.53 -4.27
CA ASN A 33 27.07 -7.54 -3.33
C ASN A 33 26.19 -6.44 -3.96
N GLU A 34 26.23 -6.24 -5.29
CA GLU A 34 25.26 -5.36 -5.97
C GLU A 34 23.91 -6.07 -6.24
N SER A 35 23.91 -7.39 -6.40
CA SER A 35 22.69 -8.19 -6.64
C SER A 35 21.81 -8.40 -5.41
N ARG A 36 22.06 -7.69 -4.30
CA ARG A 36 21.30 -7.80 -3.04
C ARG A 36 20.77 -6.47 -2.54
N SER A 37 20.54 -5.48 -3.41
CA SER A 37 19.88 -4.23 -3.00
C SER A 37 18.56 -4.00 -3.74
N LEU A 38 17.62 -3.37 -3.04
CA LEU A 38 16.39 -2.82 -3.60
C LEU A 38 16.19 -1.38 -3.16
N THR A 39 15.79 -0.53 -4.09
CA THR A 39 15.31 0.82 -3.81
C THR A 39 13.79 0.84 -3.85
N VAL A 40 13.17 1.10 -2.71
CA VAL A 40 11.71 1.17 -2.57
C VAL A 40 11.28 2.63 -2.46
N TYR A 41 10.43 3.07 -3.38
CA TYR A 41 9.72 4.33 -3.23
C TYR A 41 8.42 4.07 -2.47
N SER A 42 8.35 4.51 -1.22
CA SER A 42 7.22 4.24 -0.35
C SER A 42 6.37 5.47 -0.09
N GLY A 43 5.14 5.42 -0.61
CA GLY A 43 4.05 6.37 -0.35
C GLY A 43 3.44 6.23 1.05
N ARG A 44 3.93 5.28 1.85
CA ARG A 44 3.44 4.95 3.19
C ARG A 44 4.36 5.57 4.25
N SER A 45 3.83 5.84 5.44
CA SER A 45 4.67 6.36 6.53
C SER A 45 5.69 5.31 6.98
N GLU A 46 6.94 5.73 7.20
CA GLU A 46 8.02 4.87 7.67
C GLU A 46 7.63 4.05 8.90
N THR A 47 7.01 4.68 9.90
CA THR A 47 6.54 4.01 11.13
C THR A 47 5.62 2.82 10.89
N LEU A 48 4.95 2.77 9.74
CA LEU A 48 3.99 1.73 9.38
C LEU A 48 4.61 0.60 8.57
N VAL A 49 5.63 0.88 7.75
CA VAL A 49 6.19 -0.10 6.80
C VAL A 49 7.63 -0.49 7.11
N ALA A 50 8.41 0.32 7.83
CA ALA A 50 9.78 -0.01 8.20
C ALA A 50 9.89 -1.35 8.96
N PRO A 51 8.99 -1.72 9.90
CA PRO A 51 9.04 -3.03 10.53
C PRO A 51 8.84 -4.20 9.55
N LEU A 52 8.01 -4.02 8.51
CA LEU A 52 7.80 -5.02 7.47
C LEU A 52 9.04 -5.16 6.59
N ILE A 53 9.61 -4.03 6.16
CA ILE A 53 10.81 -3.97 5.33
C ILE A 53 12.00 -4.60 6.06
N GLN A 54 12.15 -4.31 7.35
CA GLN A 54 13.20 -4.90 8.20
C GLN A 54 13.06 -6.43 8.29
N ARG A 55 11.84 -6.94 8.49
CA ARG A 55 11.60 -8.40 8.51
C ARG A 55 11.91 -9.06 7.17
N PHE A 56 11.59 -8.41 6.05
CA PHE A 56 11.96 -8.92 4.73
C PHE A 56 13.47 -8.95 4.55
N LYS A 57 14.17 -7.86 4.93
CA LYS A 57 15.63 -7.80 4.90
C LYS A 57 16.28 -8.90 5.74
N GLU A 58 15.80 -9.14 6.95
CA GLU A 58 16.29 -10.21 7.82
C GLU A 58 16.05 -11.61 7.24
N ALA A 59 14.90 -11.82 6.59
CA ALA A 59 14.53 -13.12 6.03
C ALA A 59 15.30 -13.45 4.73
N THR A 60 15.66 -12.45 3.94
CA THR A 60 16.23 -12.63 2.59
C THR A 60 17.71 -12.27 2.49
N GLY A 61 18.22 -11.44 3.39
CA GLY A 61 19.55 -10.84 3.28
C GLY A 61 19.66 -9.71 2.26
N ILE A 62 18.54 -9.30 1.63
CA ILE A 62 18.49 -8.19 0.67
C ILE A 62 18.52 -6.86 1.43
N ASN A 63 19.49 -6.01 1.10
CA ASN A 63 19.53 -4.63 1.55
C ASN A 63 18.40 -3.83 0.89
N ILE A 64 17.71 -3.02 1.69
CA ILE A 64 16.63 -2.18 1.17
C ILE A 64 16.93 -0.73 1.54
N GLU A 65 16.98 0.12 0.53
CA GLU A 65 16.94 1.57 0.66
C GLU A 65 15.52 2.05 0.40
N VAL A 66 15.03 2.99 1.20
CA VAL A 66 13.63 3.44 1.09
C VAL A 66 13.57 4.95 0.99
N LYS A 67 12.95 5.44 -0.08
CA LYS A 67 12.57 6.84 -0.24
C LYS A 67 11.14 7.03 0.23
N TYR A 68 10.97 7.67 1.38
CA TYR A 68 9.67 8.00 1.92
C TYR A 68 9.22 9.38 1.47
N ALA A 69 8.05 9.45 0.84
CA ALA A 69 7.33 10.69 0.59
C ALA A 69 5.85 10.38 0.37
N SER A 70 5.04 11.41 0.20
CA SER A 70 3.61 11.22 -0.05
C SER A 70 3.38 10.64 -1.46
N THR A 71 2.36 9.78 -1.61
CA THR A 71 2.11 9.00 -2.84
C THR A 71 2.06 9.87 -4.10
N PRO A 72 1.35 11.02 -4.14
CA PRO A 72 1.38 11.92 -5.30
C PRO A 72 2.75 12.47 -5.66
N GLN A 73 3.59 12.87 -4.69
CA GLN A 73 4.92 13.39 -5.01
C GLN A 73 5.88 12.29 -5.46
N LEU A 74 5.79 11.06 -4.92
CA LEU A 74 6.56 9.94 -5.48
C LEU A 74 6.09 9.57 -6.89
N ALA A 75 4.78 9.57 -7.16
CA ALA A 75 4.26 9.34 -8.51
C ALA A 75 4.75 10.42 -9.49
N ALA A 76 4.74 11.69 -9.10
CA ALA A 76 5.30 12.77 -9.91
C ALA A 76 6.81 12.60 -10.14
N THR A 77 7.56 12.22 -9.10
CA THR A 77 8.99 11.91 -9.22
C THR A 77 9.25 10.75 -10.18
N LEU A 78 8.48 9.65 -10.11
CA LEU A 78 8.63 8.52 -11.03
C LEU A 78 8.33 8.93 -12.48
N LEU A 79 7.30 9.76 -12.70
CA LEU A 79 7.00 10.30 -14.04
C LEU A 79 8.10 11.21 -14.58
N GLU A 80 8.79 11.94 -13.70
CA GLU A 80 9.92 12.81 -14.07
C GLU A 80 11.20 12.01 -14.33
N GLU A 81 11.49 11.01 -13.49
CA GLU A 81 12.64 10.11 -13.64
C GLU A 81 12.51 9.23 -14.90
N GLY A 82 11.28 8.77 -15.19
CA GLY A 82 10.97 7.91 -16.33
C GLY A 82 11.89 6.70 -16.37
N ASP A 83 12.54 6.49 -17.51
CA ASP A 83 13.42 5.34 -17.72
C ASP A 83 14.72 5.39 -16.89
N ASN A 84 14.99 6.50 -16.19
CA ASN A 84 16.18 6.67 -15.35
C ASN A 84 15.87 6.52 -13.85
N THR A 85 14.69 6.02 -13.49
CA THR A 85 14.34 5.85 -12.08
C THR A 85 15.28 4.85 -11.41
N PRO A 86 15.86 5.19 -10.24
CA PRO A 86 16.61 4.21 -9.45
C PRO A 86 15.69 3.29 -8.65
N ALA A 87 14.36 3.49 -8.69
CA ALA A 87 13.41 2.73 -7.90
C ALA A 87 13.13 1.36 -8.53
N ASP A 88 13.21 0.31 -7.72
CA ASP A 88 12.82 -1.04 -8.12
C ASP A 88 11.33 -1.30 -7.86
N VAL A 89 10.82 -0.77 -6.73
CA VAL A 89 9.45 -1.00 -6.26
C VAL A 89 8.77 0.31 -5.90
N PHE A 90 7.53 0.48 -6.35
CA PHE A 90 6.66 1.55 -5.87
C PHE A 90 5.58 0.98 -4.93
N PHE A 91 5.64 1.38 -3.66
CA PHE A 91 4.66 1.01 -2.63
C PHE A 91 3.76 2.21 -2.29
N ALA A 92 2.64 2.33 -3.00
CA ALA A 92 1.70 3.44 -2.86
C ALA A 92 0.70 3.24 -1.70
N GLN A 93 0.23 4.35 -1.13
CA GLN A 93 -0.82 4.32 -0.10
C GLN A 93 -2.21 4.06 -0.66
N ASP A 94 -2.45 4.40 -1.93
CA ASP A 94 -3.75 4.30 -2.59
C ASP A 94 -3.60 3.97 -4.08
N PRO A 95 -4.68 3.51 -4.75
CA PRO A 95 -4.61 3.10 -6.15
C PRO A 95 -4.43 4.26 -7.14
N GLY A 96 -4.70 5.51 -6.73
CA GLY A 96 -4.61 6.68 -7.60
C GLY A 96 -3.18 6.93 -8.06
N GLY A 97 -2.22 6.86 -7.13
CA GLY A 97 -0.79 6.96 -7.45
C GLY A 97 -0.31 5.85 -8.39
N LEU A 98 -0.73 4.60 -8.14
CA LEU A 98 -0.39 3.45 -8.99
C LEU A 98 -0.99 3.57 -10.40
N GLY A 99 -2.22 4.07 -10.49
CA GLY A 99 -2.87 4.35 -11.77
C GLY A 99 -2.10 5.39 -12.59
N ALA A 100 -1.64 6.45 -11.94
CA ALA A 100 -0.89 7.53 -12.58
C ALA A 100 0.46 7.07 -13.19
N VAL A 101 1.13 6.10 -12.56
CA VAL A 101 2.41 5.55 -13.04
C VAL A 101 2.28 4.18 -13.70
N SER A 102 1.06 3.72 -13.99
CA SER A 102 0.82 2.35 -14.46
C SER A 102 1.58 1.96 -15.74
N GLY A 103 1.95 2.93 -16.58
CA GLY A 103 2.78 2.72 -17.76
C GLY A 103 4.27 2.54 -17.48
N LEU A 104 4.74 2.82 -16.26
CA LEU A 104 6.11 2.61 -15.79
C LEU A 104 6.26 1.30 -14.99
N LEU A 105 5.17 0.53 -14.83
CA LEU A 105 5.15 -0.68 -14.01
C LEU A 105 5.21 -1.93 -14.88
N ASP A 106 5.98 -2.92 -14.43
CA ASP A 106 6.13 -4.20 -15.09
C ASP A 106 4.93 -5.13 -14.79
N PRO A 107 4.47 -5.95 -15.75
CA PRO A 107 3.48 -6.99 -15.48
C PRO A 107 3.97 -7.95 -14.39
N LEU A 108 3.16 -8.15 -13.35
CA LEU A 108 3.54 -9.01 -12.24
C LEU A 108 3.39 -10.49 -12.60
N PRO A 109 4.24 -11.37 -12.03
CA PRO A 109 4.11 -12.81 -12.20
C PRO A 109 2.74 -13.32 -11.75
N LYS A 110 2.22 -14.34 -12.46
CA LYS A 110 0.91 -14.94 -12.13
C LYS A 110 0.83 -15.43 -10.68
N SER A 111 1.93 -15.93 -10.11
CA SER A 111 2.02 -16.34 -8.71
C SER A 111 1.71 -15.19 -7.74
N VAL A 112 2.21 -13.98 -8.02
CA VAL A 112 1.93 -12.76 -7.25
C VAL A 112 0.48 -12.35 -7.44
N LEU A 113 -0.02 -12.32 -8.68
CA LEU A 113 -1.40 -11.95 -8.98
C LEU A 113 -2.43 -12.87 -8.30
N MET A 114 -2.12 -14.16 -8.18
CA MET A 114 -2.98 -15.15 -7.51
C MET A 114 -2.82 -15.19 -5.99
N SER A 115 -1.84 -14.46 -5.43
CA SER A 115 -1.62 -14.40 -3.96
C SER A 115 -2.60 -13.47 -3.25
N VAL A 116 -3.33 -12.64 -3.99
CA VAL A 116 -4.30 -11.67 -3.48
C VAL A 116 -5.69 -11.95 -4.07
N PRO A 117 -6.77 -11.47 -3.43
CA PRO A 117 -8.09 -11.52 -4.03
C PRO A 117 -8.14 -10.80 -5.39
N GLN A 118 -8.90 -11.32 -6.35
CA GLN A 118 -8.95 -10.77 -7.71
C GLN A 118 -9.32 -9.28 -7.76
N TRP A 119 -10.16 -8.81 -6.83
CA TRP A 119 -10.56 -7.40 -6.73
C TRP A 119 -9.43 -6.47 -6.27
N ALA A 120 -8.34 -7.01 -5.72
CA ALA A 120 -7.14 -6.28 -5.35
C ALA A 120 -6.06 -6.32 -6.44
N VAL A 121 -6.32 -6.95 -7.58
CA VAL A 121 -5.42 -6.97 -8.74
C VAL A 121 -5.78 -5.82 -9.67
N SER A 122 -4.78 -5.06 -10.12
CA SER A 122 -4.97 -4.06 -11.17
C SER A 122 -5.52 -4.67 -12.46
N SER A 123 -6.32 -3.91 -13.21
CA SER A 123 -6.92 -4.38 -14.46
C SER A 123 -5.90 -4.79 -15.52
N SER A 124 -4.70 -4.20 -15.51
CA SER A 124 -3.57 -4.55 -16.38
C SER A 124 -2.59 -5.54 -15.76
N GLY A 125 -2.77 -5.96 -14.50
CA GLY A 125 -1.88 -6.90 -13.83
C GLY A 125 -0.48 -6.37 -13.47
N VAL A 126 -0.29 -5.04 -13.42
CA VAL A 126 1.01 -4.39 -13.17
C VAL A 126 1.22 -3.97 -11.70
N TRP A 127 0.17 -4.06 -10.88
CA TRP A 127 0.25 -3.90 -9.43
C TRP A 127 -0.81 -4.73 -8.71
N VAL A 128 -0.55 -5.03 -7.43
CA VAL A 128 -1.48 -5.73 -6.50
C VAL A 128 -1.68 -4.93 -5.21
N GLY A 129 -2.87 -5.02 -4.64
CA GLY A 129 -3.21 -4.46 -3.33
C GLY A 129 -2.69 -5.34 -2.19
N VAL A 130 -1.97 -4.74 -1.24
CA VAL A 130 -1.31 -5.45 -0.12
C VAL A 130 -1.90 -5.14 1.24
N SER A 131 -2.64 -4.04 1.37
CA SER A 131 -3.46 -3.75 2.56
C SER A 131 -4.67 -2.93 2.14
N GLY A 132 -5.79 -3.10 2.83
CA GLY A 132 -7.05 -2.47 2.47
C GLY A 132 -7.68 -1.71 3.63
N ARG A 133 -8.36 -0.61 3.32
CA ARG A 133 -9.32 0.02 4.23
C ARG A 133 -10.69 0.05 3.59
N ALA A 134 -11.64 -0.66 4.20
CA ALA A 134 -13.04 -0.55 3.86
C ALA A 134 -13.66 0.70 4.49
N ARG A 135 -14.46 1.42 3.69
CA ARG A 135 -15.52 2.29 4.21
C ARG A 135 -16.61 1.42 4.82
N THR A 136 -17.23 1.94 5.87
CA THR A 136 -18.28 1.25 6.64
C THR A 136 -19.12 2.30 7.35
N VAL A 137 -20.28 1.88 7.82
CA VAL A 137 -21.06 2.60 8.82
C VAL A 137 -20.70 1.99 10.17
N VAL A 138 -20.21 2.79 11.12
CA VAL A 138 -20.20 2.36 12.52
C VAL A 138 -21.58 2.63 13.10
N TYR A 139 -22.12 1.72 13.88
CA TYR A 139 -23.42 1.90 14.54
C TYR A 139 -23.34 1.58 16.04
N ASN A 140 -24.20 2.21 16.82
CA ASN A 140 -24.40 1.88 18.23
C ASN A 140 -25.09 0.51 18.33
N SER A 141 -24.37 -0.49 18.86
CA SER A 141 -24.88 -1.86 18.95
C SER A 141 -25.77 -2.14 20.15
N GLU A 142 -25.96 -1.15 21.04
CA GLU A 142 -26.95 -1.22 22.11
C GLU A 142 -28.34 -0.77 21.64
N GLU A 143 -28.40 0.08 20.61
CA GLU A 143 -29.65 0.68 20.09
C GLU A 143 -30.12 0.06 18.77
N LEU A 144 -29.21 -0.46 17.94
CA LEU A 144 -29.51 -0.96 16.61
C LEU A 144 -28.95 -2.37 16.37
N THR A 145 -29.60 -3.10 15.48
CA THR A 145 -29.05 -4.32 14.85
C THR A 145 -28.77 -4.07 13.36
N PRO A 146 -28.00 -4.95 12.69
CA PRO A 146 -27.76 -4.81 11.25
C PRO A 146 -29.03 -4.75 10.39
N GLU A 147 -30.13 -5.35 10.85
CA GLU A 147 -31.43 -5.37 10.17
C GLU A 147 -32.14 -4.02 10.20
N ASP A 148 -31.79 -3.15 11.16
CA ASP A 148 -32.33 -1.78 11.26
C ASP A 148 -31.61 -0.79 10.32
N LEU A 149 -30.51 -1.24 9.68
CA LEU A 149 -29.64 -0.38 8.89
C LEU A 149 -29.96 -0.50 7.38
N PRO A 150 -29.99 0.63 6.65
CA PRO A 150 -30.14 0.62 5.21
C PRO A 150 -29.10 -0.21 4.47
N ASP A 151 -29.54 -0.96 3.45
CA ASP A 151 -28.68 -1.80 2.61
C ASP A 151 -27.62 -1.02 1.81
N ASP A 152 -27.82 0.28 1.61
CA ASP A 152 -26.86 1.20 1.00
C ASP A 152 -26.86 2.59 1.65
N LEU A 153 -25.95 3.46 1.20
CA LEU A 153 -25.85 4.80 1.77
C LEU A 153 -27.09 5.67 1.52
N THR A 154 -27.93 5.37 0.53
CA THR A 154 -29.05 6.23 0.14
C THR A 154 -30.17 6.24 1.19
N GLY A 155 -30.42 5.12 1.87
CA GLY A 155 -31.45 5.06 2.92
C GLY A 155 -31.14 5.94 4.15
N PHE A 156 -29.87 6.29 4.39
CA PHE A 156 -29.53 7.25 5.45
C PHE A 156 -30.01 8.69 5.18
N THR A 157 -30.58 8.96 4.01
CA THR A 157 -31.25 10.24 3.73
C THR A 157 -32.70 10.28 4.21
N ASP A 158 -33.24 9.16 4.68
CA ASP A 158 -34.62 9.10 5.17
C ASP A 158 -34.80 9.88 6.48
N PRO A 159 -35.95 10.55 6.71
CA PRO A 159 -36.16 11.42 7.88
C PRO A 159 -36.02 10.73 9.24
N GLU A 160 -36.15 9.41 9.29
CA GLU A 160 -35.95 8.61 10.51
C GLU A 160 -34.52 8.72 11.08
N TRP A 161 -33.56 9.14 10.26
CA TRP A 161 -32.15 9.32 10.64
C TRP A 161 -31.84 10.73 11.16
N ARG A 162 -32.84 11.62 11.25
CA ARG A 162 -32.64 13.00 11.71
C ARG A 162 -32.04 13.05 13.11
N GLY A 163 -30.91 13.75 13.26
CA GLY A 163 -30.17 13.91 14.52
C GLY A 163 -29.37 12.69 14.96
N ARG A 164 -29.42 11.58 14.20
CA ARG A 164 -28.84 10.28 14.55
C ARG A 164 -27.52 9.99 13.84
N ILE A 165 -27.17 10.78 12.82
CA ILE A 165 -25.99 10.58 11.98
C ILE A 165 -24.82 11.43 12.48
N GLY A 166 -23.65 10.81 12.61
CA GLY A 166 -22.36 11.50 12.68
C GLY A 166 -21.58 11.43 11.37
N TRP A 167 -20.92 12.53 11.01
CA TRP A 167 -20.01 12.56 9.85
C TRP A 167 -18.79 13.47 10.05
N ALA A 168 -17.79 13.32 9.19
CA ALA A 168 -16.55 14.11 9.24
C ALA A 168 -16.22 14.71 7.86
N PRO A 169 -16.89 15.80 7.45
CA PRO A 169 -16.83 16.33 6.08
C PRO A 169 -15.43 16.81 5.65
N THR A 170 -14.61 17.26 6.60
CA THR A 170 -13.23 17.71 6.35
C THR A 170 -12.22 16.57 6.38
N ASN A 171 -12.63 15.35 6.75
CA ASN A 171 -11.73 14.21 6.80
C ASN A 171 -11.45 13.66 5.40
N ALA A 172 -10.17 13.47 5.06
CA ALA A 172 -9.76 12.96 3.76
C ALA A 172 -10.46 11.65 3.34
N SER A 173 -10.69 10.71 4.27
CA SER A 173 -11.38 9.45 3.94
C SER A 173 -12.86 9.63 3.60
N PHE A 174 -13.51 10.63 4.21
CA PHE A 174 -14.87 11.01 3.83
C PHE A 174 -14.88 11.64 2.44
N GLN A 175 -13.94 12.55 2.15
CA GLN A 175 -13.82 13.15 0.83
C GLN A 175 -13.53 12.10 -0.26
N THR A 176 -12.70 11.09 0.00
CA THR A 176 -12.49 9.98 -0.94
C THR A 176 -13.77 9.19 -1.18
N MET A 177 -14.59 8.96 -0.15
CA MET A 177 -15.90 8.33 -0.30
C MET A 177 -16.83 9.17 -1.19
N ILE A 178 -16.82 10.51 -1.05
CA ILE A 178 -17.56 11.41 -1.95
C ILE A 178 -17.03 11.34 -3.39
N THR A 179 -15.71 11.27 -3.60
CA THR A 179 -15.15 11.06 -4.94
C THR A 179 -15.64 9.74 -5.55
N ALA A 180 -15.69 8.66 -4.77
CA ALA A 180 -16.25 7.39 -5.22
C ALA A 180 -17.75 7.47 -5.50
N MET A 181 -18.53 8.21 -4.68
CA MET A 181 -19.94 8.51 -4.96
C MET A 181 -20.09 9.19 -6.32
N ARG A 182 -19.30 10.22 -6.61
CA ARG A 182 -19.34 10.91 -7.91
C ARG A 182 -19.01 9.98 -9.08
N ALA A 183 -18.04 9.09 -8.90
CA ALA A 183 -17.67 8.12 -9.94
C ALA A 183 -18.74 7.04 -10.18
N ILE A 184 -19.41 6.57 -9.13
CA ILE A 184 -20.38 5.45 -9.20
C ILE A 184 -21.81 5.94 -9.47
N TRP A 185 -22.20 7.05 -8.84
CA TRP A 185 -23.56 7.59 -8.86
C TRP A 185 -23.73 8.82 -9.76
N GLY A 186 -22.63 9.48 -10.14
CA GLY A 186 -22.65 10.78 -10.82
C GLY A 186 -22.77 11.96 -9.86
N GLU A 187 -22.52 13.16 -10.38
CA GLU A 187 -22.51 14.43 -9.62
C GLU A 187 -23.88 14.71 -8.99
N ASP A 188 -24.95 14.70 -9.79
CA ASP A 188 -26.29 15.11 -9.35
C ASP A 188 -26.81 14.26 -8.19
N LYS A 189 -26.70 12.93 -8.31
CA LYS A 189 -27.12 12.00 -7.26
C LYS A 189 -26.26 12.16 -5.99
N THR A 190 -24.97 12.45 -6.14
CA THR A 190 -24.09 12.70 -4.98
C THR A 190 -24.47 14.00 -4.26
N VAL A 191 -24.76 15.07 -5.00
CA VAL A 191 -25.22 16.34 -4.42
C VAL A 191 -26.56 16.19 -3.72
N GLN A 192 -27.50 15.44 -4.32
CA GLN A 192 -28.80 15.14 -3.69
C GLN A 192 -28.62 14.36 -2.39
N TRP A 193 -27.75 13.35 -2.37
CA TRP A 193 -27.45 12.60 -1.17
C TRP A 193 -26.86 13.49 -0.06
N LEU A 194 -25.88 14.34 -0.37
CA LEU A 194 -25.29 15.28 0.59
C LEU A 194 -26.33 16.24 1.20
N LYS A 195 -27.25 16.74 0.37
CA LYS A 195 -28.38 17.58 0.83
C LYS A 195 -29.34 16.78 1.72
N GLY A 196 -29.64 15.53 1.38
CA GLY A 196 -30.46 14.64 2.19
C GLY A 196 -29.83 14.39 3.57
N ILE A 197 -28.54 14.08 3.61
CA ILE A 197 -27.81 13.93 4.88
C ILE A 197 -27.83 15.22 5.69
N GLN A 198 -27.61 16.40 5.09
CA GLN A 198 -27.74 17.67 5.81
C GLN A 198 -29.15 17.93 6.33
N ALA A 199 -30.19 17.55 5.59
CA ALA A 199 -31.59 17.69 6.03
C ALA A 199 -31.92 16.81 7.26
N ASN A 200 -31.08 15.81 7.53
CA ASN A 200 -31.13 14.97 8.72
C ASN A 200 -30.28 15.52 9.89
N ASP A 201 -29.86 16.79 9.85
CA ASP A 201 -29.12 17.46 10.95
C ASP A 201 -27.97 16.63 11.54
N PRO A 202 -26.95 16.28 10.71
CA PRO A 202 -25.90 15.36 11.11
C PRO A 202 -24.90 16.05 12.05
N LYS A 203 -24.46 15.35 13.08
CA LYS A 203 -23.42 15.83 14.00
C LYS A 203 -22.05 15.81 13.32
N VAL A 204 -21.37 16.95 13.34
CA VAL A 204 -20.05 17.14 12.70
C VAL A 204 -18.93 16.76 13.67
N TYR A 205 -18.05 15.87 13.24
CA TYR A 205 -16.85 15.46 13.97
C TYR A 205 -15.59 15.75 13.16
N PRO A 206 -14.43 15.97 13.80
CA PRO A 206 -13.19 16.31 13.09
C PRO A 206 -12.52 15.10 12.43
N LYS A 207 -12.69 13.88 12.97
CA LYS A 207 -12.00 12.65 12.55
C LYS A 207 -12.86 11.42 12.80
N ASN A 208 -12.43 10.26 12.28
CA ASN A 208 -13.11 8.97 12.47
C ASN A 208 -13.07 8.46 13.92
N THR A 209 -11.96 8.65 14.65
CA THR A 209 -11.84 8.18 16.05
C THR A 209 -12.96 8.70 16.95
N PRO A 210 -13.24 10.03 17.02
CA PRO A 210 -14.33 10.52 17.85
C PRO A 210 -15.73 10.12 17.34
N LEU A 211 -15.90 9.83 16.04
CA LEU A 211 -17.17 9.26 15.52
C LEU A 211 -17.44 7.88 16.10
N VAL A 212 -16.43 7.00 16.14
CA VAL A 212 -16.57 5.65 16.69
C VAL A 212 -16.86 5.70 18.18
N ALA A 213 -16.17 6.58 18.92
CA ALA A 213 -16.43 6.79 20.34
C ALA A 213 -17.85 7.34 20.60
N ALA A 214 -18.30 8.31 19.80
CA ALA A 214 -19.64 8.87 19.90
C ALA A 214 -20.75 7.84 19.62
N ALA A 215 -20.54 6.95 18.66
CA ALA A 215 -21.47 5.85 18.40
C ALA A 215 -21.55 4.89 19.59
N ALA A 216 -20.40 4.51 20.17
CA ALA A 216 -20.37 3.63 21.34
C ALA A 216 -20.98 4.27 22.60
N ALA A 217 -20.93 5.60 22.71
CA ALA A 217 -21.52 6.36 23.81
C ALA A 217 -23.01 6.69 23.61
N GLY A 218 -23.62 6.29 22.49
CA GLY A 218 -25.01 6.63 22.16
C GLY A 218 -25.25 8.11 21.88
N GLU A 219 -24.20 8.90 21.59
CA GLU A 219 -24.36 10.27 21.14
C GLU A 219 -24.91 10.35 19.71
N ILE A 220 -24.58 9.37 18.88
CA ILE A 220 -25.09 9.16 17.52
C ILE A 220 -25.41 7.67 17.37
N ASP A 221 -26.36 7.34 16.52
CA ASP A 221 -26.70 5.95 16.27
C ASP A 221 -25.82 5.38 15.17
N VAL A 222 -25.41 6.21 14.20
CA VAL A 222 -24.59 5.80 13.06
C VAL A 222 -23.54 6.83 12.67
N GLY A 223 -22.39 6.37 12.17
CA GLY A 223 -21.29 7.22 11.74
C GLY A 223 -20.57 6.67 10.50
N LEU A 224 -20.13 7.57 9.60
CA LEU A 224 -19.47 7.17 8.34
C LEU A 224 -17.95 7.10 8.53
N VAL A 225 -17.37 5.90 8.64
CA VAL A 225 -15.95 5.73 9.02
C VAL A 225 -15.16 4.70 8.18
N ASN A 226 -13.84 4.59 8.44
CA ASN A 226 -13.05 3.43 8.00
C ASN A 226 -13.13 2.32 9.06
N HIS A 227 -13.29 1.08 8.62
CA HIS A 227 -13.55 -0.08 9.50
C HIS A 227 -12.51 -0.29 10.62
N TYR A 228 -11.22 -0.02 10.36
CA TYR A 228 -10.15 -0.30 11.31
C TYR A 228 -10.17 0.57 12.57
N TYR A 229 -10.87 1.71 12.56
CA TYR A 229 -10.97 2.55 13.77
C TYR A 229 -11.69 1.81 14.89
N LEU A 230 -12.78 1.09 14.59
CA LEU A 230 -13.46 0.25 15.57
C LEU A 230 -12.53 -0.85 16.09
N HIS A 231 -11.76 -1.51 15.22
CA HIS A 231 -10.86 -2.59 15.65
C HIS A 231 -9.79 -2.13 16.64
N ARG A 232 -9.41 -0.84 16.64
CA ARG A 232 -8.52 -0.27 17.66
C ARG A 232 -9.20 -0.22 19.03
N PHE A 233 -10.42 0.30 19.09
CA PHE A 233 -11.22 0.30 20.32
C PHE A 233 -11.48 -1.12 20.83
N LEU A 234 -11.83 -2.06 19.96
CA LEU A 234 -12.02 -3.46 20.37
C LEU A 234 -10.74 -4.13 20.88
N ALA A 235 -9.58 -3.73 20.37
CA ALA A 235 -8.29 -4.24 20.86
C ALA A 235 -7.91 -3.66 22.24
N GLU A 236 -8.33 -2.43 22.53
CA GLU A 236 -8.03 -1.72 23.79
C GLU A 236 -9.06 -2.02 24.89
N GLU A 237 -10.35 -2.05 24.55
CA GLU A 237 -11.48 -2.09 25.48
C GLU A 237 -12.28 -3.40 25.43
N GLY A 238 -12.01 -4.26 24.44
CA GLY A 238 -12.66 -5.56 24.30
C GLY A 238 -14.04 -5.52 23.64
N GLN A 239 -14.73 -6.66 23.64
CA GLN A 239 -16.01 -6.84 22.93
C GLN A 239 -17.19 -6.13 23.60
N SER A 240 -17.05 -5.63 24.83
CA SER A 240 -18.06 -4.83 25.51
C SER A 240 -18.18 -3.40 24.96
N PHE A 241 -17.28 -2.97 24.08
CA PHE A 241 -17.38 -1.66 23.45
C PHE A 241 -18.70 -1.54 22.66
N GLY A 242 -19.47 -0.47 22.88
CA GLY A 242 -20.86 -0.32 22.45
C GLY A 242 -21.11 -0.05 20.96
N ALA A 243 -20.12 -0.23 20.09
CA ALA A 243 -20.26 0.02 18.65
C ALA A 243 -19.81 -1.14 17.77
N ARG A 244 -20.42 -1.26 16.58
CA ARG A 244 -20.07 -2.29 15.58
C ARG A 244 -19.97 -1.70 14.18
N ASN A 245 -19.19 -2.36 13.32
CA ASN A 245 -19.11 -2.00 11.91
C ASN A 245 -20.26 -2.68 11.17
N TYR A 246 -20.91 -1.94 10.29
CA TYR A 246 -21.88 -2.41 9.33
C TYR A 246 -21.37 -2.12 7.92
N HIS A 247 -21.30 -3.16 7.11
CA HIS A 247 -20.91 -3.06 5.70
C HIS A 247 -22.19 -3.16 4.86
N PRO A 248 -22.61 -2.06 4.20
CA PRO A 248 -23.84 -2.06 3.41
C PRO A 248 -23.85 -3.19 2.38
N SER A 249 -24.92 -4.00 2.40
CA SER A 249 -25.02 -5.26 1.67
C SER A 249 -25.08 -5.06 0.15
N ALA A 250 -25.67 -3.96 -0.31
CA ALA A 250 -25.75 -3.58 -1.71
C ALA A 250 -24.42 -2.99 -2.26
N GLY A 251 -23.41 -2.83 -1.40
CA GLY A 251 -22.09 -2.35 -1.76
C GLY A 251 -22.05 -0.85 -2.07
N GLY A 252 -21.47 -0.50 -3.23
CA GLY A 252 -21.36 0.89 -3.67
C GLY A 252 -20.40 1.74 -2.83
N PRO A 253 -20.56 3.08 -2.85
CA PRO A 253 -19.60 4.01 -2.25
C PRO A 253 -19.38 3.82 -0.73
N GLY A 254 -20.37 3.32 -0.01
CA GLY A 254 -20.29 3.07 1.44
C GLY A 254 -19.50 1.82 1.83
N ALA A 255 -19.21 0.95 0.87
CA ALA A 255 -18.49 -0.31 1.07
C ALA A 255 -17.20 -0.37 0.25
N ILE A 256 -16.70 0.76 -0.27
CA ILE A 256 -15.46 0.77 -1.06
C ILE A 256 -14.28 0.29 -0.21
N VAL A 257 -13.43 -0.53 -0.82
CA VAL A 257 -12.13 -0.89 -0.26
C VAL A 257 -11.06 -0.11 -0.99
N MET A 258 -10.38 0.79 -0.28
CA MET A 258 -9.18 1.42 -0.79
C MET A 258 -7.99 0.55 -0.45
N VAL A 259 -7.23 0.14 -1.46
CA VAL A 259 -6.02 -0.64 -1.26
C VAL A 259 -4.77 0.23 -1.34
N SER A 260 -3.84 0.04 -0.41
CA SER A 260 -2.44 0.34 -0.71
C SER A 260 -1.93 -0.75 -1.64
N GLY A 261 -1.19 -0.39 -2.67
CA GLY A 261 -0.69 -1.37 -3.63
C GLY A 261 0.79 -1.23 -3.90
N VAL A 262 1.32 -2.29 -4.51
CA VAL A 262 2.73 -2.45 -4.84
C VAL A 262 2.85 -2.87 -6.30
N GLY A 263 3.75 -2.22 -7.02
CA GLY A 263 4.15 -2.59 -8.38
C GLY A 263 5.66 -2.52 -8.52
N ILE A 264 6.20 -3.32 -9.44
CA ILE A 264 7.62 -3.34 -9.81
C ILE A 264 7.81 -2.37 -10.97
N LEU A 265 8.85 -1.54 -10.95
CA LEU A 265 9.15 -0.62 -12.05
C LEU A 265 9.73 -1.40 -13.23
N SER A 266 9.31 -1.05 -14.45
CA SER A 266 9.75 -1.72 -15.68
C SER A 266 11.26 -1.68 -15.88
N GLU A 267 11.91 -0.60 -15.44
CA GLU A 267 13.36 -0.37 -15.53
C GLU A 267 14.17 -0.94 -14.36
N SER A 268 13.55 -1.67 -13.43
CA SER A 268 14.32 -2.33 -12.38
C SER A 268 15.26 -3.38 -12.99
N ASP A 269 16.55 -3.27 -12.70
CA ASP A 269 17.54 -4.32 -12.97
C ASP A 269 17.48 -5.46 -11.94
N ASN A 270 16.73 -5.27 -10.85
CA ASN A 270 16.63 -6.19 -9.70
C ASN A 270 15.28 -6.92 -9.63
N LYS A 271 14.63 -7.20 -10.77
CA LYS A 271 13.26 -7.76 -10.83
C LYS A 271 13.05 -9.08 -10.07
N GLU A 272 14.09 -9.89 -9.89
CA GLU A 272 13.98 -11.12 -9.10
C GLU A 272 13.90 -10.84 -7.58
N ASN A 273 14.59 -9.79 -7.13
CA ASN A 273 14.54 -9.34 -5.75
C ASN A 273 13.25 -8.55 -5.45
N ALA A 274 12.78 -7.76 -6.43
CA ALA A 274 11.62 -6.88 -6.36
C ALA A 274 10.29 -7.64 -6.29
#